data_AF-A0A519Z918-F1
#
_entry.id   AF-A0A519Z918-F1
#
_cell.length_a   1.000
_cell.length_b   1.000
_cell.length_c   1.000
_cell.angle_alpha   90.00
_cell.angle_beta   90.00
_cell.angle_gamma   90.00
#
_symmetry.space_group_name_H-M   'P 1'
#
loop_
_entity.id
_entity.type
_entity.pdbx_description
1 polymer ?
#
loop_
_entity_poly.entity_id
_entity_poly.type
_entity_poly.pdbx_seq_one_letter_code
_entity_poly.pdbx_strand_id
1 'polypeptide(L)' 'MLLTPSDLQAIGLTLQVATLTTLILLVLGVPLAWWLARSTSAWSRAVGALVSMPLVLPPSVLGFYLLVAMGPN' A
#
# COMPACT_ATOMS: atom_id res chain seq x y z
N MET A 1 -10.04 -16.69 -29.29
CA MET A 1 -9.13 -16.71 -28.12
C MET A 1 -9.77 -15.88 -27.04
N LEU A 2 -10.65 -16.52 -26.27
CA LEU A 2 -11.28 -15.95 -25.09
C LEU A 2 -10.49 -16.46 -23.87
N LEU A 3 -10.43 -15.63 -22.83
CA LEU A 3 -9.71 -15.81 -21.55
C LEU A 3 -9.35 -17.25 -21.23
N THR A 4 -8.05 -17.52 -21.08
CA THR A 4 -7.56 -18.82 -20.64
C THR A 4 -7.93 -19.05 -19.17
N PRO A 5 -8.00 -20.31 -18.69
CA PRO A 5 -8.27 -20.60 -17.28
C PRO A 5 -7.28 -19.91 -16.32
N SER A 6 -6.02 -19.72 -16.75
CA SER A 6 -5.00 -18.97 -16.01
C SER A 6 -5.33 -17.47 -15.91
N ASP A 7 -5.90 -16.87 -16.96
CA ASP A 7 -6.30 -15.45 -16.93
C ASP A 7 -7.42 -15.23 -15.92
N LEU A 8 -8.41 -16.14 -15.88
CA LEU A 8 -9.49 -16.09 -14.89
C LEU A 8 -8.97 -16.23 -13.46
N GLN A 9 -7.98 -17.10 -13.24
CA GLN A 9 -7.35 -17.24 -11.93
C GLN A 9 -6.58 -15.97 -11.52
N ALA A 10 -5.82 -15.38 -12.45
CA ALA A 10 -5.08 -14.15 -12.19
C ALA A 10 -6.01 -12.97 -11.87
N ILE A 11 -7.14 -12.85 -12.58
CA ILE A 11 -8.17 -11.84 -12.32
C ILE A 11 -8.77 -12.05 -10.92
N GLY A 12 -9.13 -13.28 -10.57
CA GLY A 12 -9.68 -13.61 -9.26
C GLY A 12 -8.72 -13.28 -8.11
N LEU A 13 -7.44 -13.64 -8.26
CA LEU A 13 -6.41 -13.32 -7.26
C LEU A 13 -6.20 -11.81 -7.12
N THR A 14 -6.12 -11.09 -8.24
CA THR A 14 -5.95 -9.64 -8.24
C THR A 14 -7.12 -8.95 -7.55
N LEU A 15 -8.35 -9.37 -7.84
CA LEU A 15 -9.54 -8.86 -7.16
C LEU A 15 -9.47 -9.10 -5.65
N GLN A 16 -9.12 -10.31 -5.23
CA GLN A 16 -9.01 -10.65 -3.81
C GLN A 16 -7.97 -9.77 -3.10
N VAL A 17 -6.77 -9.64 -3.67
CA VAL A 17 -5.69 -8.82 -3.11
C VAL A 17 -6.09 -7.34 -3.08
N ALA A 18 -6.70 -6.83 -4.16
CA ALA A 18 -7.13 -5.44 -4.24
C ALA A 18 -8.24 -5.12 -3.22
N THR A 19 -9.25 -5.98 -3.09
CA THR A 19 -10.34 -5.80 -2.12
C THR A 19 -9.81 -5.83 -0.69
N LEU A 20 -8.98 -6.83 -0.36
CA LEU A 20 -8.44 -6.96 1.00
C LEU A 20 -7.53 -5.78 1.34
N THR A 21 -6.65 -5.37 0.42
CA THR A 21 -5.78 -4.18 0.59
C THR A 21 -6.62 -2.92 0.78
N THR A 22 -7.68 -2.73 -0.02
CA THR A 22 -8.57 -1.57 0.08
C THR A 22 -9.29 -1.53 1.43
N LEU A 23 -9.81 -2.66 1.92
CA LEU A 23 -10.47 -2.73 3.23
C LEU A 23 -9.50 -2.39 4.37
N ILE A 24 -8.27 -2.91 4.32
CA ILE A 24 -7.23 -2.57 5.29
C ILE A 24 -6.91 -1.07 5.26
N LEU A 25 -6.73 -0.50 4.06
CA LEU A 25 -6.48 0.94 3.89
C LEU A 25 -7.66 1.80 4.33
N LEU A 26 -8.91 1.34 4.15
CA LEU A 26 -10.07 2.06 4.66
C LEU A 26 -10.09 2.07 6.19
N VAL A 27 -9.85 0.92 6.83
CA VAL A 27 -9.90 0.81 8.30
C VAL A 27 -8.74 1.53 8.96
N LEU A 28 -7.53 1.47 8.39
CA LEU A 28 -6.33 2.06 9.00
C LEU A 28 -6.00 3.45 8.45
N GLY A 29 -6.09 3.61 7.14
CA GLY A 29 -5.72 4.84 6.44
C GLY A 29 -6.70 5.98 6.65
N VAL A 30 -8.01 5.72 6.72
CA VAL A 30 -9.01 6.80 6.92
C VAL A 30 -8.89 7.43 8.31
N PRO A 31 -8.82 6.67 9.42
CA PRO A 31 -8.57 7.28 10.74
C PRO A 31 -7.23 8.00 10.82
N LEU A 32 -6.18 7.42 10.21
CA LEU A 32 -4.85 8.04 10.16
C LEU A 32 -4.88 9.37 9.41
N ALA A 33 -5.52 9.42 8.24
CA ALA A 33 -5.66 10.64 7.44
C ALA A 33 -6.48 11.71 8.18
N TRP A 34 -7.56 11.31 8.86
CA TRP A 34 -8.36 12.21 9.69
C TRP A 34 -7.54 12.80 10.84
N TRP A 35 -6.77 11.97 11.54
CA TRP A 35 -5.88 12.41 12.61
C TRP A 35 -4.79 13.37 12.09
N LEU A 36 -4.17 13.04 10.96
CA LEU A 36 -3.13 13.85 10.32
C LEU A 36 -3.65 15.24 9.93
N ALA A 37 -4.87 15.30 9.38
CA ALA A 37 -5.52 16.54 8.96
C ALA A 37 -5.91 17.44 10.14
N ARG A 38 -6.19 16.85 11.32
CA ARG A 38 -6.62 17.59 12.53
C ARG A 38 -5.45 17.96 13.45
N SER A 39 -4.35 17.23 13.41
CA SER A 39 -3.24 17.36 14.35
C SER A 39 -2.19 18.38 13.89
N THR A 40 -1.93 19.39 14.71
CA THR A 40 -0.87 20.40 14.50
C THR A 40 0.49 20.00 15.11
N SER A 41 0.57 18.80 15.71
CA SER A 41 1.78 18.31 16.38
C SER A 41 2.92 18.04 15.40
N ALA A 42 4.17 18.20 15.84
CA ALA A 42 5.37 17.84 15.06
C ALA A 42 5.39 16.35 14.64
N TRP A 43 4.78 15.48 15.45
CA TRP A 43 4.60 14.06 15.11
C TRP A 43 3.70 13.84 13.89
N SER A 44 2.68 14.68 13.70
CA SER A 44 1.83 14.67 12.50
C SER A 44 2.66 14.94 11.25
N ARG A 45 3.60 15.90 11.31
CA ARG A 45 4.51 16.19 10.17
C ARG A 45 5.41 15.00 9.81
N ALA A 46 5.99 14.33 10.81
CA ALA A 46 6.85 13.17 10.56
C ALA A 46 6.06 11.99 9.97
N VAL A 47 4.90 11.67 10.54
CA VAL A 47 4.03 10.60 10.02
C VAL A 47 3.53 10.92 8.62
N GLY A 48 3.15 12.17 8.35
CA GLY A 48 2.73 12.61 7.02
C GLY A 48 3.81 12.44 5.96
N ALA A 49 5.07 12.73 6.31
CA ALA A 49 6.22 12.51 5.43
C ALA A 49 6.47 11.00 5.17
N LEU A 50 6.30 10.15 6.18
CA LEU A 50 6.41 8.69 6.01
C LEU A 50 5.29 8.12 5.14
N VAL A 51 4.06 8.64 5.25
CA VAL A 51 2.93 8.21 4.44
C VAL A 51 3.07 8.67 2.98
N SER A 52 3.69 9.83 2.73
CA SER A 52 3.93 10.34 1.37
C SER A 52 5.22 9.84 0.72
N MET A 53 6.18 9.34 1.51
CA MET A 53 7.45 8.75 1.05
C MET A 53 7.29 7.75 -0.09
N PRO A 54 6.37 6.76 -0.04
CA PRO A 54 6.13 5.83 -1.13
C PRO A 54 5.77 6.49 -2.46
N LEU A 55 5.15 7.67 -2.41
CA LEU A 55 4.70 8.41 -3.58
C LEU A 55 5.85 9.15 -4.27
N VAL A 56 6.85 9.60 -3.49
CA VAL A 56 8.06 10.27 -4.02
C VAL A 56 9.15 9.29 -4.40
N LEU A 57 9.12 8.07 -3.86
CA LEU A 57 10.05 7.00 -4.22
C LEU A 57 9.62 6.31 -5.52
N PRO A 58 10.56 5.95 -6.41
CA PRO A 58 10.25 5.11 -7.56
C PRO A 58 9.72 3.75 -7.10
N PRO A 59 8.72 3.16 -7.79
CA PRO A 59 8.16 1.86 -7.41
C PRO A 59 9.23 0.74 -7.42
N SER A 60 10.25 0.85 -8.27
CA SER A 60 11.38 -0.09 -8.32
C SER A 60 12.22 -0.09 -7.05
N VAL A 61 12.44 1.08 -6.44
CA VAL A 61 13.19 1.21 -5.17
C VAL A 61 12.36 0.65 -4.02
N LEU A 62 11.05 0.85 -4.07
CA LEU A 62 10.11 0.24 -3.13
C LEU A 62 10.18 -1.28 -3.20
N GLY A 63 10.20 -1.85 -4.41
CA GLY A 63 10.44 -3.28 -4.63
C GLY A 63 11.76 -3.76 -4.04
N PHE A 64 12.85 -3.02 -4.22
CA PHE A 64 14.14 -3.34 -3.62
C PHE A 64 14.09 -3.34 -2.08
N TYR A 65 13.46 -2.35 -1.45
CA TYR A 65 13.32 -2.34 0.01
C TYR A 65 12.45 -3.47 0.54
N LEU A 66 11.38 -3.83 -0.17
CA LEU A 66 10.58 -5.00 0.16
C LEU A 66 11.39 -6.29 0.05
N LEU A 67 12.23 -6.43 -0.99
CA LEU A 67 13.14 -7.56 -1.13
C LEU A 67 14.18 -7.63 -0.01
N VAL A 68 14.74 -6.50 0.42
CA VAL A 68 15.68 -6.47 1.55
C VAL A 68 14.98 -6.81 2.86
N ALA A 69 13.74 -6.32 3.06
CA ALA A 69 12.98 -6.54 4.29
C ALA A 69 12.38 -7.95 4.40
N MET A 70 11.97 -8.54 3.27
CA MET A 70 11.37 -9.88 3.20
C MET A 70 12.35 -10.95 2.72
N GLY A 71 13.54 -10.56 2.30
CA GLY A 71 14.59 -11.46 1.85
C GLY A 71 15.01 -12.38 3.00
N PRO A 72 15.16 -13.68 2.77
CA PRO A 72 15.80 -14.54 3.75
C PRO A 72 17.24 -14.03 3.89
N ASN A 73 17.69 -13.82 5.13
CA ASN A 73 19.07 -13.42 5.42
C ASN A 73 20.08 -14.30 4.65
#